data_AF-A0A520DFV0-F1
#
_entry.id   AF-A0A520DFV0-F1
#
_cell.length_a   1.000
_cell.length_b   1.000
_cell.length_c   1.000
_cell.angle_alpha   90.00
_cell.angle_beta   90.00
_cell.angle_gamma   90.00
#
_symmetry.space_group_name_H-M   'P 1'
#
loop_
_entity.id
_entity.type
_entity.pdbx_description
1 polymer ?
#
loop_
_entity_poly.entity_id
_entity_poly.type
_entity_poly.pdbx_seq_one_letter_code
_entity_poly.pdbx_strand_id
1 'polypeptide(L)'
;MLALPSAAWAHHGWSSFDQDRPIYLEGRVAAAKWQNPHAELMLDVSPGLTLPAGLARRAVPAQSAGVDGPALMAKAVLPNRKDKRWELELAPLTRMSAWQVPQIKVGDGVSAVGFTSKDEAGDAVMRVEYLFVDGKAYGLRSSPA
;
A
#
# COMPACT_ATOMS: atom_id res chain seq x y z
N MET A 1 -25.48 -14.97 9.25
CA MET A 1 -24.50 -14.21 8.43
C MET A 1 -23.24 -15.05 8.32
N LEU A 2 -22.95 -15.61 7.14
CA LEU A 2 -21.71 -16.34 6.88
C LEU A 2 -20.57 -15.31 6.81
N ALA A 3 -19.65 -15.34 7.78
CA ALA A 3 -18.33 -14.74 7.61
C ALA A 3 -17.56 -15.63 6.64
N LEU A 4 -17.40 -15.18 5.40
CA LEU A 4 -16.46 -15.79 4.47
C LEU A 4 -15.07 -15.63 5.09
N PRO A 5 -14.31 -16.71 5.34
CA PRO A 5 -12.94 -16.58 5.76
C PRO A 5 -12.19 -15.91 4.61
N SER A 6 -11.73 -14.68 4.83
CA SER A 6 -10.69 -14.08 4.00
C SER A 6 -9.53 -15.07 4.03
N ALA A 7 -9.35 -15.84 2.96
CA ALA A 7 -8.18 -16.66 2.79
C ALA A 7 -7.00 -15.73 2.99
N ALA A 8 -6.18 -16.00 4.00
CA ALA A 8 -5.05 -15.16 4.30
C ALA A 8 -4.11 -15.19 3.08
N TRP A 9 -4.14 -14.12 2.27
CA TRP A 9 -3.17 -13.84 1.21
C TRP A 9 -1.77 -13.53 1.78
N ALA A 10 -1.59 -13.71 3.09
CA ALA A 10 -0.40 -13.41 3.88
C ALA A 10 0.85 -14.26 3.58
N HIS A 11 0.81 -15.25 2.68
CA HIS A 11 1.93 -16.19 2.44
C HIS A 11 2.55 -16.16 1.03
N HIS A 12 2.01 -15.37 0.10
CA HIS A 12 2.63 -15.23 -1.21
C HIS A 12 3.56 -14.02 -1.16
N GLY A 13 4.87 -14.28 -1.18
CA GLY A 13 5.85 -13.21 -1.30
C GLY A 13 5.56 -12.31 -2.51
N TRP A 14 6.35 -11.25 -2.67
CA TRP A 14 6.15 -10.22 -3.71
C TRP A 14 5.98 -10.73 -5.16
N SER A 15 6.31 -11.99 -5.45
CA SER A 15 6.18 -12.63 -6.77
C SER A 15 4.75 -12.80 -7.28
N SER A 16 3.72 -12.74 -6.43
CA SER A 16 2.32 -12.76 -6.89
C SER A 16 1.85 -11.41 -7.45
N PHE A 17 2.63 -10.35 -7.27
CA PHE A 17 2.29 -9.00 -7.69
C PHE A 17 3.12 -8.56 -8.89
N ASP A 18 2.52 -7.75 -9.76
CA ASP A 18 3.20 -7.12 -10.87
C ASP A 18 4.07 -5.96 -10.37
N GLN A 19 5.34 -6.26 -10.09
CA GLN A 19 6.30 -5.29 -9.58
C GLN A 19 6.82 -4.31 -10.64
N ASP A 20 6.47 -4.51 -11.91
CA ASP A 20 6.86 -3.61 -13.00
C ASP A 20 5.90 -2.43 -13.16
N ARG A 21 4.69 -2.52 -12.57
CA ARG A 21 3.63 -1.52 -12.67
C ARG A 21 3.14 -1.05 -11.29
N PRO A 22 3.90 -0.18 -10.59
CA PRO A 22 3.45 0.38 -9.32
C PRO A 22 2.17 1.21 -9.50
N ILE A 23 1.23 1.04 -8.58
CA ILE A 23 -0.06 1.74 -8.55
C ILE A 23 -0.06 2.77 -7.43
N TYR A 24 -0.54 3.97 -7.72
CA TYR A 24 -0.86 4.99 -6.72
C TYR A 24 -2.32 4.90 -6.29
N LEU A 25 -2.55 4.92 -4.98
CA LEU A 25 -3.87 5.08 -4.37
C LEU A 25 -3.82 6.18 -3.31
N GLU A 26 -4.93 6.90 -3.16
CA GLU A 26 -5.15 7.90 -2.11
C GLU A 26 -6.60 7.84 -1.68
N GLY A 27 -6.87 8.02 -0.40
CA GLY A 27 -8.22 7.94 0.13
C GLY A 27 -8.31 8.10 1.63
N ARG A 28 -9.46 7.71 2.17
CA ARG A 28 -9.72 7.65 3.61
C ARG A 28 -9.85 6.21 4.08
N VAL A 29 -9.34 5.93 5.26
CA VAL A 29 -9.44 4.61 5.86
C VAL A 29 -10.86 4.35 6.35
N ALA A 30 -11.51 3.32 5.80
CA ALA A 30 -12.84 2.86 6.18
C ALA A 30 -12.80 1.78 7.26
N ALA A 31 -11.74 0.97 7.28
CA ALA A 31 -11.47 -0.02 8.33
C ALA A 31 -9.96 -0.21 8.50
N ALA A 32 -9.52 -0.53 9.72
CA ALA A 32 -8.13 -0.83 10.01
C ALA A 32 -8.03 -2.07 10.89
N LYS A 33 -7.19 -3.03 10.50
CA LYS A 33 -6.82 -4.17 11.33
C LYS A 33 -5.34 -4.05 11.65
N TRP A 34 -5.02 -3.73 12.90
CA TRP A 34 -3.64 -3.55 13.37
C TRP A 34 -3.18 -4.76 14.17
N GLN A 35 -3.06 -5.90 13.50
CA GLN A 35 -2.75 -7.20 14.10
C GLN A 35 -1.80 -8.01 13.21
N ASN A 36 -1.36 -9.18 13.67
CA ASN A 36 -0.58 -10.12 12.86
C ASN A 36 -1.51 -11.04 12.05
N PRO A 37 -1.08 -11.59 10.90
CA PRO A 37 0.29 -11.61 10.35
C PRO A 37 0.74 -10.30 9.68
N HIS A 38 -0.19 -9.48 9.19
CA HIS A 38 0.05 -8.17 8.59
C HIS A 38 -1.02 -7.20 9.06
N ALA A 39 -0.67 -5.91 9.15
CA ALA A 39 -1.70 -4.90 9.26
C ALA A 39 -2.42 -4.72 7.91
N GLU A 40 -3.72 -4.45 7.95
CA GLU A 40 -4.56 -4.25 6.77
C GLU A 40 -5.35 -2.96 6.92
N LEU A 41 -5.54 -2.23 5.82
CA LEU A 41 -6.48 -1.11 5.74
C LEU A 41 -7.50 -1.39 4.65
N MET A 42 -8.75 -1.05 4.92
CA MET A 42 -9.73 -0.88 3.86
C MET A 42 -9.79 0.60 3.50
N LEU A 43 -9.37 0.95 2.29
CA LEU A 43 -9.29 2.32 1.79
C LEU A 43 -10.51 2.64 0.92
N ASP A 44 -11.26 3.67 1.29
CA ASP A 44 -12.20 4.32 0.38
C ASP A 44 -11.41 5.30 -0.49
N VAL A 45 -11.24 4.97 -1.77
CA VAL A 45 -10.46 5.74 -2.74
C VAL A 45 -11.09 7.11 -2.98
N SER A 46 -10.26 8.15 -2.97
CA SER A 46 -10.67 9.52 -3.23
C SER A 46 -11.40 9.62 -4.58
N PRO A 47 -12.61 10.21 -4.63
CA PRO A 47 -13.29 10.49 -5.88
C PRO A 47 -12.42 11.36 -6.79
N GLY A 48 -12.32 11.00 -8.07
CA GLY A 48 -11.48 11.75 -9.01
C GLY A 48 -9.98 11.63 -8.74
N LEU A 49 -9.54 10.48 -8.21
CA LEU A 49 -8.12 10.16 -7.99
C LEU A 49 -7.26 10.60 -9.20
N THR A 50 -6.23 11.38 -8.93
CA THR A 50 -5.23 11.82 -9.91
C THR A 50 -3.83 11.51 -9.38
N LEU A 51 -2.86 11.37 -10.29
CA LEU A 51 -1.47 11.27 -9.87
C LEU A 51 -1.00 12.65 -9.37
N PRO A 52 -0.44 12.74 -8.15
CA PRO A 52 0.15 13.98 -7.69
C PRO A 52 1.28 14.41 -8.63
N ALA A 53 1.29 15.67 -9.08
CA ALA A 53 2.31 16.18 -10.01
C ALA A 53 3.75 16.03 -9.48
N GLY A 54 3.93 16.01 -8.16
CA GLY A 54 5.22 15.81 -7.50
C GLY A 54 5.57 14.36 -7.18
N LEU A 55 4.73 13.37 -7.52
CA LEU A 55 4.93 11.98 -7.10
C LEU A 55 6.28 11.44 -7.56
N ALA A 56 6.62 11.60 -8.84
CA ALA A 56 7.88 11.11 -9.43
C ALA A 56 9.16 11.67 -8.77
N ARG A 57 9.04 12.78 -8.02
CA ARG A 57 10.15 13.44 -7.32
C ARG A 57 10.01 13.35 -5.79
N ARG A 58 8.99 12.64 -5.31
CA ARG A 58 8.72 12.52 -3.88
C ARG A 58 9.83 11.71 -3.24
N ALA A 59 10.49 12.31 -2.25
CA ALA A 59 11.50 11.60 -1.46
C ALA A 59 10.85 10.47 -0.66
N VAL A 60 11.48 9.31 -0.67
CA VAL A 60 11.07 8.13 0.10
C VAL A 60 12.30 7.56 0.83
N PRO A 61 12.12 6.96 2.02
CA PRO A 61 13.26 6.46 2.79
C PRO A 61 13.85 5.21 2.16
N ALA A 62 15.16 5.03 2.31
CA ALA A 62 15.87 3.84 1.85
C ALA A 62 15.47 2.62 2.68
N GLN A 63 15.36 1.46 2.02
CA GLN A 63 15.01 0.20 2.65
C GLN A 63 16.16 -0.80 2.50
N SER A 64 16.33 -1.69 3.48
CA SER A 64 17.44 -2.66 3.50
C SER A 64 17.43 -3.64 2.31
N ALA A 65 16.29 -3.81 1.63
CA ALA A 65 16.15 -4.63 0.43
C ALA A 65 16.63 -3.95 -0.88
N GLY A 66 17.19 -2.73 -0.82
CA GLY A 66 17.76 -2.06 -2.00
C GLY A 66 16.73 -1.58 -3.03
N VAL A 67 15.55 -1.15 -2.58
CA VAL A 67 14.49 -0.65 -3.46
C VAL A 67 14.89 0.70 -4.07
N ASP A 68 14.87 0.79 -5.39
CA ASP A 68 15.00 2.07 -6.11
C ASP A 68 13.69 2.87 -6.00
N GLY A 69 13.54 3.56 -4.86
CA GLY A 69 12.39 4.40 -4.55
C GLY A 69 12.10 5.46 -5.62
N PRO A 70 13.08 6.28 -6.05
CA PRO A 70 12.88 7.27 -7.11
C PRO A 70 12.36 6.68 -8.42
N ALA A 71 12.96 5.60 -8.92
CA ALA A 71 12.48 4.97 -10.16
C ALA A 71 11.06 4.40 -9.99
N LEU A 72 10.75 3.84 -8.83
CA LEU A 72 9.43 3.31 -8.52
C LEU A 72 8.37 4.41 -8.49
N MET A 73 8.63 5.54 -7.81
CA MET A 73 7.74 6.70 -7.80
C MET A 73 7.51 7.26 -9.21
N ALA A 74 8.56 7.31 -10.03
CA ALA A 74 8.48 7.81 -11.41
C ALA A 74 7.65 6.91 -12.34
N LYS A 75 7.58 5.60 -12.05
CA LYS A 75 6.78 4.62 -12.80
C LYS A 75 5.34 4.49 -12.29
N ALA A 76 5.00 5.09 -11.15
CA ALA A 76 3.70 4.91 -10.54
C ALA A 76 2.56 5.44 -11.42
N VAL A 77 1.52 4.64 -11.61
CA VAL A 77 0.34 4.95 -12.43
C VAL A 77 -0.95 4.83 -11.63
N LEU A 78 -2.07 5.30 -12.20
CA LEU A 78 -3.39 5.04 -11.64
C LEU A 78 -3.84 3.60 -11.95
N PRO A 79 -4.72 3.02 -11.11
CA PRO A 79 -5.38 1.78 -11.47
C PRO A 79 -6.28 1.99 -12.70
N ASN A 80 -6.40 0.97 -13.54
CA ASN A 80 -7.34 0.90 -14.65
C ASN A 80 -8.76 0.59 -14.15
N ARG A 81 -8.86 -0.17 -13.06
CA ARG A 81 -10.14 -0.49 -12.40
C ARG A 81 -10.71 0.70 -11.62
N LYS A 82 -12.04 0.67 -11.40
CA LYS A 82 -12.82 1.79 -10.83
C LYS A 82 -13.43 1.49 -9.46
N ASP A 83 -12.96 0.44 -8.80
CA ASP A 83 -13.39 0.05 -7.46
C ASP A 83 -13.18 1.22 -6.50
N LYS A 84 -14.24 1.57 -5.77
CA LYS A 84 -14.20 2.67 -4.78
C LYS A 84 -13.49 2.26 -3.50
N ARG A 85 -13.28 0.97 -3.29
CA ARG A 85 -12.77 0.40 -2.06
C ARG A 85 -11.68 -0.61 -2.36
N TRP A 86 -10.54 -0.45 -1.71
CA TRP A 86 -9.36 -1.31 -1.88
C TRP A 86 -8.89 -1.82 -0.53
N GLU A 87 -8.42 -3.06 -0.50
CA GLU A 87 -7.64 -3.58 0.61
C GLU A 87 -6.17 -3.21 0.40
N LEU A 88 -5.58 -2.55 1.39
CA LEU A 88 -4.15 -2.31 1.46
C LEU A 88 -3.53 -3.30 2.43
N GLU A 89 -2.75 -4.23 1.90
CA GLU A 89 -1.89 -5.09 2.70
C GLU A 89 -0.62 -4.32 3.08
N LEU A 90 -0.46 -4.06 4.37
CA LEU A 90 0.73 -3.41 4.92
C LEU A 90 1.79 -4.46 5.32
N ALA A 91 2.82 -4.03 6.02
CA ALA A 91 3.83 -4.92 6.58
C ALA A 91 3.35 -5.60 7.88
N PRO A 92 4.02 -6.69 8.33
CA PRO A 92 3.86 -7.22 9.68
C PRO A 92 4.14 -6.15 10.75
N LEU A 93 3.49 -6.27 11.91
CA LEU A 93 3.59 -5.26 12.98
C LEU A 93 5.02 -5.02 13.46
N THR A 94 5.89 -6.02 13.43
CA THR A 94 7.31 -5.87 13.76
C THR A 94 8.03 -4.89 12.83
N ARG A 95 7.73 -4.94 11.52
CA ARG A 95 8.27 -4.00 10.53
C ARG A 95 7.62 -2.62 10.67
N MET A 96 6.31 -2.55 10.89
CA MET A 96 5.62 -1.28 11.15
C MET A 96 6.23 -0.57 12.38
N SER A 97 6.56 -1.33 13.43
CA SER A 97 7.26 -0.81 14.61
C SER A 97 8.69 -0.37 14.30
N ALA A 98 9.45 -1.11 13.49
CA ALA A 98 10.81 -0.72 13.10
C ALA A 98 10.85 0.61 12.33
N TRP A 99 9.81 0.87 11.52
CA TRP A 99 9.60 2.14 10.81
C TRP A 99 8.92 3.22 11.65
N GLN A 100 8.51 2.89 12.88
CA GLN A 100 7.73 3.76 13.75
C GLN A 100 6.49 4.32 13.04
N VAL A 101 5.82 3.47 12.26
CA VAL A 101 4.56 3.86 11.62
C VAL A 101 3.51 4.03 12.72
N PRO A 102 2.85 5.20 12.84
CA PRO A 102 1.78 5.35 13.80
C PRO A 102 0.64 4.40 13.45
N GLN A 103 -0.11 3.95 14.45
CA GLN A 103 -1.31 3.18 14.20
C GLN A 103 -2.32 4.05 13.44
N ILE A 104 -2.68 3.61 12.23
CA ILE A 104 -3.68 4.25 11.38
C ILE A 104 -5.07 3.86 11.84
N LYS A 105 -5.98 4.81 11.87
CA LYS A 105 -7.35 4.68 12.35
C LYS A 105 -8.35 4.96 11.24
N VAL A 106 -9.59 4.54 11.47
CA VAL A 106 -10.72 4.87 10.60
C VAL A 106 -10.87 6.40 10.53
N GLY A 107 -11.02 6.92 9.31
CA GLY A 107 -11.14 8.35 9.01
C GLY A 107 -9.84 9.01 8.57
N ASP A 108 -8.68 8.42 8.88
CA ASP A 108 -7.38 8.96 8.51
C ASP A 108 -7.22 9.02 6.98
N GLY A 109 -6.56 10.08 6.51
CA GLY A 109 -6.19 10.22 5.11
C GLY A 109 -4.83 9.58 4.87
N VAL A 110 -4.75 8.69 3.88
CA VAL A 110 -3.49 8.04 3.50
C VAL A 110 -3.35 8.03 1.98
N SER A 111 -2.11 8.00 1.52
CA SER A 111 -1.80 7.56 0.16
C SER A 111 -0.77 6.45 0.19
N ALA A 112 -0.73 5.66 -0.87
CA ALA A 112 0.17 4.53 -0.99
C ALA A 112 0.64 4.37 -2.43
N VAL A 113 1.86 3.89 -2.58
CA VAL A 113 2.31 3.26 -3.82
C VAL A 113 2.64 1.82 -3.51
N GLY A 114 2.13 0.92 -4.34
CA GLY A 114 2.30 -0.51 -4.16
C GLY A 114 2.01 -1.27 -5.43
N PHE A 115 1.81 -2.57 -5.30
CA PHE A 115 1.59 -3.45 -6.44
C PHE A 115 0.30 -4.24 -6.27
N THR A 116 -0.30 -4.60 -7.39
CA THR A 116 -1.49 -5.45 -7.48
C THR A 116 -1.17 -6.64 -8.38
N SER A 117 -2.09 -7.59 -8.48
CA SER A 117 -2.01 -8.69 -9.45
C SER A 117 -1.79 -8.15 -10.87
N LYS A 118 -1.13 -8.96 -11.70
CA LYS A 118 -0.94 -8.67 -13.13
C LYS A 118 -2.27 -8.33 -13.81
N ASP A 119 -2.25 -7.31 -14.66
CA ASP A 119 -3.41 -6.77 -15.36
C ASP A 119 -4.58 -6.36 -14.42
N GLU A 120 -4.28 -6.14 -13.13
CA GLU A 120 -5.24 -5.83 -12.06
C GLU A 120 -6.32 -6.91 -11.85
N ALA A 121 -6.02 -8.16 -12.20
CA ALA A 121 -6.95 -9.27 -12.10
C ALA A 121 -7.33 -9.61 -10.64
N GLY A 122 -8.57 -10.06 -10.45
CA GLY A 122 -9.09 -10.49 -9.16
C GLY A 122 -9.52 -9.35 -8.25
N ASP A 123 -9.32 -9.53 -6.94
CA ASP A 123 -9.76 -8.59 -5.91
C ASP A 123 -8.97 -7.27 -5.94
N ALA A 124 -9.57 -6.19 -5.44
CA ALA A 124 -8.95 -4.87 -5.34
C ALA A 124 -7.97 -4.80 -4.16
N VAL A 125 -6.84 -5.51 -4.29
CA VAL A 125 -5.82 -5.63 -3.24
C VAL A 125 -4.52 -4.99 -3.70
N MET A 126 -3.92 -4.16 -2.85
CA MET A 126 -2.59 -3.61 -3.04
C MET A 126 -1.65 -4.11 -1.94
N ARG A 127 -0.53 -4.71 -2.35
CA ARG A 127 0.63 -4.87 -1.49
C ARG A 127 1.41 -3.57 -1.44
N VAL A 128 1.43 -2.92 -0.28
CA VAL A 128 2.02 -1.58 -0.16
C VAL A 128 3.54 -1.66 -0.11
N GLU A 129 4.21 -0.89 -0.96
CA GLU A 129 5.66 -0.69 -0.96
C GLU A 129 6.02 0.57 -0.17
N TYR A 130 5.36 1.69 -0.48
CA TYR A 130 5.49 2.95 0.26
C TYR A 130 4.14 3.43 0.73
N LEU A 131 4.05 3.72 2.01
CA LEU A 131 2.89 4.30 2.66
C LEU A 131 3.19 5.75 3.01
N PHE A 132 2.22 6.65 2.80
CA PHE A 132 2.33 8.05 3.14
C PHE A 132 1.22 8.44 4.11
N VAL A 133 1.62 8.98 5.26
CA VAL A 133 0.71 9.45 6.33
C VAL A 133 1.24 10.79 6.84
N ASP A 134 0.38 11.81 6.87
CA ASP A 134 0.72 13.17 7.34
C ASP A 134 2.02 13.74 6.74
N GLY A 135 2.22 13.52 5.44
CA GLY A 135 3.40 13.99 4.70
C GLY A 135 4.68 13.18 4.94
N LYS A 136 4.67 12.18 5.84
CA LYS A 136 5.79 11.26 6.05
C LYS A 136 5.64 10.01 5.20
N ALA A 137 6.75 9.56 4.60
CA ALA A 137 6.84 8.33 3.83
C ALA A 137 7.44 7.19 4.65
N TYR A 138 6.93 5.97 4.48
CA TYR A 138 7.37 4.75 5.15
C TYR A 138 7.56 3.63 4.12
N GLY A 139 8.71 2.95 4.12
CA GLY A 139 8.95 1.77 3.29
C GLY A 139 8.43 0.52 3.96
N LEU A 140 7.71 -0.34 3.26
CA LEU A 140 7.03 -1.50 3.85
C LEU A 140 7.54 -2.86 3.33
N ARG A 141 8.47 -2.88 2.37
CA ARG A 141 9.11 -4.13 1.90
C ARG A 141 10.03 -4.73 2.93
N SER A 142 10.87 -3.91 3.54
CA SER A 142 11.89 -4.36 4.50
C SER A 142 12.12 -3.32 5.60
N SER A 143 13.07 -3.57 6.50
CA SER A 143 13.44 -2.62 7.55
C SER A 143 14.09 -1.35 6.97
N PRO A 144 14.21 -0.27 7.76
CA PRO A 144 15.07 0.86 7.39
C PRO A 144 16.49 0.39 7.02
N ALA A 145 17.09 1.05 6.04
CA ALA A 145 18.48 0.83 5.65
C ALA A 145 19.47 1.38 6.69
#